data_AF-A0A8J0U3I6-F1
#
_entry.id   AF-A0A8J0U3I6-F1
#
_cell.length_a   1.000
_cell.length_b   1.000
_cell.length_c   1.000
_cell.angle_alpha   90.00
_cell.angle_beta   90.00
_cell.angle_gamma   90.00
#
_symmetry.space_group_name_H-M   'P 1'
#
loop_
_entity.id
_entity.type
_entity.pdbx_description
1 polymer ?
#
loop_
_entity_poly.entity_id
_entity_poly.type
_entity_poly.pdbx_seq_one_letter_code
_entity_poly.pdbx_strand_id
1 'polypeptide(L)'
;MPSGTSLYFGFCFSGYLGSLASALFTALSVQGAPLELWGCRLLEAIPLALKHGNPISLSSSLSYRYLLERGLSQGSGPAAFPSAYGAAERDVEYNKWSLDGWAGRSGHDAPMIAYDALLGAGDSWEELCSRSMFHGDNSVLPSNSIVHETS
;
A
#
# COMPACT_ATOMS: atom_id res chain seq x y z
N MET A 1 29.81 13.81 -29.85
CA MET A 1 28.91 14.48 -28.89
C MET A 1 27.99 13.42 -28.31
N PRO A 2 28.07 13.07 -27.01
CA PRO A 2 27.13 12.14 -26.44
C PRO A 2 25.83 12.89 -26.14
N SER A 3 24.74 12.38 -26.70
CA SER A 3 23.36 12.81 -26.47
C SER A 3 23.01 12.67 -24.99
N GLY A 4 22.62 13.79 -24.39
CA GLY A 4 22.37 13.96 -22.97
C GLY A 4 21.44 12.90 -22.38
N THR A 5 21.97 12.17 -21.40
CA THR A 5 21.19 11.49 -20.38
C THR A 5 20.33 12.55 -19.68
N SER A 6 19.03 12.53 -19.95
CA SER A 6 18.08 13.39 -19.23
C SER A 6 17.94 12.86 -17.80
N LEU A 7 18.86 13.28 -16.93
CA LEU A 7 18.75 13.19 -15.47
C LEU A 7 17.78 14.26 -15.00
N TYR A 8 16.50 14.14 -15.35
CA TYR A 8 15.43 14.96 -14.80
C TYR A 8 14.29 14.04 -14.39
N PHE A 9 14.27 13.67 -13.11
CA PHE A 9 13.16 13.88 -12.17
C PHE A 9 13.48 13.19 -10.84
N GLY A 10 14.37 13.83 -10.07
CA GLY A 10 14.74 13.44 -8.70
C GLY A 10 13.74 13.91 -7.64
N PHE A 11 12.44 13.81 -7.91
CA PHE A 11 11.43 13.70 -6.86
C PHE A 11 10.95 12.26 -6.92
N CYS A 12 11.13 11.49 -5.83
CA CYS A 12 10.53 10.17 -5.73
C CYS A 12 9.01 10.35 -5.78
N PHE A 13 8.44 10.25 -6.98
CA PHE A 13 7.02 10.46 -7.26
C PHE A 13 6.16 9.55 -6.38
N SER A 14 6.62 8.31 -6.16
CA SER A 14 6.04 7.38 -5.19
C SER A 14 6.06 7.94 -3.76
N GLY A 15 7.17 8.52 -3.32
CA GLY A 15 7.29 9.13 -1.99
C GLY A 15 6.34 10.32 -1.75
N TYR A 16 6.19 11.21 -2.73
CA TYR A 16 5.23 12.33 -2.65
C TYR A 16 3.78 11.84 -2.58
N LEU A 17 3.40 10.87 -3.42
CA LEU A 17 2.05 10.30 -3.35
C LEU A 17 1.81 9.55 -2.03
N GLY A 18 2.84 8.95 -1.46
CA GLY A 18 2.77 8.35 -0.13
C GLY A 18 2.46 9.36 0.96
N SER A 19 3.16 10.50 0.98
CA SER A 19 2.87 11.55 1.97
C SER A 19 1.50 12.19 1.77
N LEU A 20 1.04 12.36 0.53
CA LEU A 20 -0.33 12.78 0.21
C LEU A 20 -1.35 11.80 0.79
N ALA A 21 -1.16 10.49 0.56
CA ALA A 21 -2.04 9.45 1.07
C ALA A 21 -2.12 9.47 2.60
N SER A 22 -0.97 9.48 3.29
CA SER A 22 -0.93 9.55 4.75
C SER A 22 -1.64 10.79 5.31
N ALA A 23 -1.38 11.97 4.71
CA ALA A 23 -2.01 13.22 5.15
C ALA A 23 -3.52 13.22 4.93
N LEU A 24 -3.96 12.74 3.76
CA LEU A 24 -5.39 12.65 3.42
C LEU A 24 -6.11 11.66 4.33
N PHE A 25 -5.56 10.47 4.54
CA PHE A 25 -6.15 9.44 5.40
C PHE A 25 -6.25 9.93 6.85
N THR A 26 -5.23 10.64 7.34
CA THR A 26 -5.29 11.31 8.66
C THR A 26 -6.40 12.37 8.71
N ALA A 27 -6.56 13.19 7.67
CA ALA A 27 -7.62 14.19 7.64
C ALA A 27 -9.03 13.55 7.59
N LEU A 28 -9.17 12.44 6.87
CA LEU A 28 -10.42 11.68 6.79
C LEU A 28 -10.76 10.98 8.12
N SER A 29 -9.75 10.47 8.84
CA SER A 29 -9.95 9.89 10.17
C SER A 29 -10.45 10.92 11.18
N VAL A 30 -9.87 12.12 11.19
CA VAL A 30 -10.32 13.23 12.03
C VAL A 30 -11.76 13.65 11.72
N GLN A 31 -12.19 13.54 10.45
CA GLN A 31 -13.56 13.82 10.02
C GLN A 31 -14.55 12.69 10.33
N GLY A 32 -14.09 11.55 10.85
CA GLY A 32 -14.93 10.37 11.05
C GLY A 32 -15.45 9.76 9.75
N ALA A 33 -14.73 9.96 8.63
CA ALA A 33 -15.13 9.39 7.36
C ALA A 33 -14.97 7.85 7.39
N PRO A 34 -15.93 7.08 6.84
CA PRO A 34 -15.83 5.62 6.78
C PRO A 34 -14.59 5.20 6.01
N LEU A 35 -13.89 4.17 6.51
CA LEU A 35 -12.60 3.71 5.97
C LEU A 35 -12.72 3.39 4.48
N GLU A 36 -13.80 2.72 4.08
CA GLU A 36 -14.08 2.27 2.70
C GLU A 36 -13.98 3.40 1.66
N LEU A 37 -14.21 4.64 2.08
CA LEU A 37 -14.20 5.83 1.21
C LEU A 37 -12.79 6.38 0.97
N TRP A 38 -11.83 6.07 1.83
CA TRP A 38 -10.53 6.74 1.84
C TRP A 38 -9.75 6.52 0.55
N GLY A 39 -9.75 5.29 0.04
CA GLY A 39 -9.12 4.94 -1.23
C GLY A 39 -9.68 5.73 -2.42
N CYS A 40 -11.00 5.88 -2.52
CA CYS A 40 -11.64 6.66 -3.58
C CYS A 40 -11.26 8.14 -3.48
N ARG A 41 -11.26 8.71 -2.27
CA ARG A 41 -10.84 10.10 -2.03
C ARG A 41 -9.38 10.32 -2.43
N LEU A 42 -8.51 9.33 -2.21
CA LEU A 42 -7.13 9.40 -2.69
C LEU A 42 -7.06 9.44 -4.22
N LEU A 43 -7.81 8.58 -4.92
CA LEU A 43 -7.85 8.60 -6.38
C LEU A 43 -8.39 9.91 -6.95
N GLU A 44 -9.35 10.55 -6.27
CA GLU A 44 -9.86 11.88 -6.62
C GLU A 44 -8.83 12.99 -6.34
N ALA A 45 -8.03 12.86 -5.28
CA ALA A 45 -7.03 13.85 -4.89
C ALA A 45 -5.78 13.82 -5.77
N ILE A 46 -5.37 12.66 -6.30
CA ILE A 46 -4.14 12.50 -7.08
C ILE A 46 -4.09 13.46 -8.29
N PRO A 47 -5.12 13.56 -9.17
CA PRO A 47 -5.09 14.52 -10.28
C PRO A 47 -4.95 15.98 -9.85
N LEU A 48 -5.54 16.34 -8.70
CA LEU A 48 -5.48 17.70 -8.16
C LEU A 48 -4.08 18.03 -7.63
N ALA A 49 -3.47 17.06 -6.94
CA ALA A 49 -2.09 17.14 -6.44
C ALA A 49 -1.05 17.20 -7.57
N LEU A 50 -1.32 16.49 -8.67
CA LEU A 50 -0.44 16.38 -9.83
C LEU A 50 -0.70 17.44 -10.91
N LYS A 51 -1.27 18.61 -10.58
CA LYS A 51 -1.66 19.70 -11.52
C LYS A 51 -0.70 19.98 -12.70
N HIS A 52 0.59 19.59 -12.63
CA HIS A 52 1.59 19.68 -13.71
C HIS A 52 2.40 18.39 -14.01
N GLY A 53 2.00 17.22 -13.50
CA GLY A 53 2.66 15.93 -13.73
C GLY A 53 2.14 15.20 -14.96
N ASN A 54 2.94 14.28 -15.52
CA ASN A 54 2.47 13.38 -16.58
C ASN A 54 1.18 12.68 -16.12
N PRO A 55 0.13 12.63 -16.96
CA PRO A 55 -1.12 11.99 -16.57
C PRO A 55 -0.88 10.50 -16.40
N ILE A 56 -0.66 10.06 -15.16
CA ILE A 56 -0.73 8.64 -14.84
C ILE A 56 -2.17 8.23 -15.07
N SER A 57 -2.37 7.20 -15.90
CA SER A 57 -3.68 6.58 -16.03
C SER A 57 -4.06 5.99 -14.67
N LEU A 58 -4.96 6.67 -13.94
CA LEU A 58 -5.40 6.21 -12.62
C LEU A 58 -5.93 4.77 -12.68
N SER A 59 -6.58 4.40 -13.80
CA SER A 59 -7.10 3.05 -14.05
C SER A 59 -6.02 1.95 -14.12
N SER A 60 -4.74 2.29 -14.37
CA SER A 60 -3.63 1.33 -14.34
C SER A 60 -2.79 1.42 -13.07
N SER A 61 -3.10 2.38 -12.17
CA SER A 61 -2.38 2.54 -10.91
C SER A 61 -2.55 1.32 -9.99
N LEU A 62 -1.53 1.03 -9.19
CA LEU A 62 -1.61 0.01 -8.15
C LEU A 62 -2.74 0.30 -7.15
N SER A 63 -2.94 1.56 -6.77
CA SER A 63 -4.01 1.98 -5.85
C SER A 63 -5.40 1.66 -6.40
N TYR A 64 -5.65 1.89 -7.69
CA TYR A 64 -6.94 1.54 -8.30
C TYR A 64 -7.15 0.01 -8.36
N ARG A 65 -6.12 -0.75 -8.74
CA ARG A 65 -6.18 -2.23 -8.76
C ARG A 65 -6.44 -2.81 -7.37
N TYR A 66 -5.77 -2.29 -6.34
CA TYR A 66 -6.00 -2.65 -4.94
C TYR A 66 -7.46 -2.44 -4.52
N LEU A 67 -8.05 -1.28 -4.84
CA LEU A 67 -9.45 -1.01 -4.49
C LEU A 67 -10.42 -1.92 -5.24
N LEU A 68 -10.13 -2.29 -6.48
CA LEU A 68 -10.92 -3.30 -7.19
C LEU A 68 -10.84 -4.66 -6.49
N GLU A 69 -9.65 -5.10 -6.10
CA GLU A 69 -9.43 -6.37 -5.41
C GLU A 69 -10.13 -6.43 -4.04
N ARG A 70 -10.25 -5.28 -3.34
CA ARG A 70 -11.01 -5.16 -2.08
C ARG A 70 -12.50 -4.88 -2.25
N GLY A 71 -12.99 -4.73 -3.48
CA GLY A 71 -14.40 -4.39 -3.74
C GLY A 71 -14.76 -2.95 -3.36
N LEU A 72 -13.78 -2.06 -3.21
CA LEU A 72 -13.92 -0.68 -2.73
C LEU A 72 -13.85 0.37 -3.85
N SER A 73 -13.97 -0.02 -5.12
CA SER A 73 -13.88 0.92 -6.24
C SER A 73 -14.96 2.00 -6.27
N GLN A 74 -16.08 1.78 -5.58
CA GLN A 74 -17.17 2.74 -5.40
C GLN A 74 -17.16 3.43 -4.03
N GLY A 75 -16.16 3.17 -3.19
CA GLY A 75 -16.04 3.78 -1.86
C GLY A 75 -17.08 3.30 -0.85
N SER A 76 -17.60 2.08 -1.04
CA SER A 76 -18.65 1.48 -0.23
C SER A 76 -18.38 -0.01 -0.02
N GLY A 77 -18.71 -0.56 1.14
CA GLY A 77 -18.57 -1.98 1.42
C GLY A 77 -18.72 -2.31 2.90
N PRO A 78 -18.44 -3.56 3.26
CA PRO A 78 -17.18 -3.88 3.93
C PRO A 78 -16.10 -4.26 2.91
N ALA A 79 -14.82 -4.06 3.25
CA ALA A 79 -13.72 -4.53 2.43
C ALA A 79 -13.71 -6.06 2.29
N ALA A 80 -13.53 -6.55 1.06
CA ALA A 80 -13.43 -7.97 0.79
C ALA A 80 -12.01 -8.47 1.04
N PHE A 81 -11.84 -9.48 1.89
CA PHE A 81 -10.58 -10.17 2.12
C PHE A 81 -10.66 -11.63 1.66
N PRO A 82 -9.52 -12.23 1.24
CA PRO A 82 -9.44 -13.67 1.03
C PRO A 82 -9.84 -14.45 2.30
N SER A 83 -10.40 -15.64 2.14
CA SER A 83 -10.81 -16.49 3.26
C SER A 83 -9.62 -16.95 4.13
N ALA A 84 -8.47 -17.19 3.50
CA ALA A 84 -7.19 -17.36 4.17
C ALA A 84 -6.37 -16.08 4.01
N TYR A 85 -6.21 -15.33 5.10
CA TYR A 85 -5.49 -14.05 5.10
C TYR A 85 -4.63 -13.86 6.38
N GLY A 86 -3.93 -14.93 6.75
CA GLY A 86 -2.96 -14.94 7.84
C GLY A 86 -1.64 -14.28 7.44
N ALA A 87 -0.65 -14.33 8.34
CA ALA A 87 0.64 -13.67 8.11
C ALA A 87 1.33 -14.12 6.81
N ALA A 88 1.37 -15.43 6.55
CA ALA A 88 1.99 -15.98 5.35
C ALA A 88 1.28 -15.54 4.05
N GLU A 89 -0.06 -15.53 4.05
CA GLU A 89 -0.83 -15.08 2.88
C GLU A 89 -0.68 -13.56 2.67
N ARG A 90 -0.60 -12.79 3.76
CA ARG A 90 -0.35 -11.35 3.69
C ARG A 90 1.03 -11.03 3.13
N ASP A 91 2.08 -11.75 3.52
CA ASP A 91 3.42 -11.56 2.95
C ASP A 91 3.44 -11.75 1.43
N VAL A 92 2.72 -12.77 0.93
CA VAL A 92 2.58 -12.98 -0.53
C VAL A 92 1.86 -11.81 -1.19
N GLU A 93 0.74 -11.36 -0.62
CA GLU A 93 -0.06 -10.28 -1.20
C GLU A 93 0.68 -8.92 -1.13
N TYR A 94 1.35 -8.63 -0.02
CA TYR A 94 2.10 -7.38 0.16
C TYR A 94 3.29 -7.31 -0.79
N ASN A 95 3.97 -8.43 -1.04
CA ASN A 95 5.03 -8.50 -2.04
C ASN A 95 4.52 -8.23 -3.46
N LYS A 96 3.31 -8.65 -3.82
CA LYS A 96 2.70 -8.35 -5.13
C LYS A 96 2.51 -6.84 -5.35
N TRP A 97 2.34 -6.06 -4.28
CA TRP A 97 2.22 -4.60 -4.37
C TRP A 97 3.55 -3.87 -4.21
N SER A 98 4.62 -4.57 -3.82
CA SER A 98 5.92 -3.98 -3.55
C SER A 98 6.69 -3.55 -4.80
N LEU A 99 7.67 -2.67 -4.62
CA LEU A 99 8.78 -2.50 -5.56
C LEU A 99 9.93 -3.40 -5.09
N ASP A 100 10.53 -4.12 -6.03
CA ASP A 100 11.72 -4.95 -5.83
C ASP A 100 11.63 -6.00 -4.71
N GLY A 101 10.42 -6.46 -4.37
CA GLY A 101 10.21 -7.53 -3.38
C GLY A 101 10.37 -7.10 -1.92
N TRP A 102 10.32 -5.79 -1.64
CA TRP A 102 10.35 -5.27 -0.28
C TRP A 102 9.10 -4.47 0.03
N ALA A 103 8.08 -5.18 0.49
CA ALA A 103 6.77 -4.60 0.79
C ALA A 103 6.82 -3.54 1.88
N GLY A 104 6.14 -2.41 1.64
CA GLY A 104 5.99 -1.32 2.60
C GLY A 104 7.18 -0.37 2.67
N ARG A 105 8.22 -0.58 1.85
CA ARG A 105 9.39 0.32 1.81
C ARG A 105 9.13 1.60 1.02
N SER A 106 8.15 1.61 0.12
CA SER A 106 7.96 2.69 -0.84
C SER A 106 6.70 3.50 -0.55
N GLY A 107 6.63 4.71 -1.11
CA GLY A 107 5.51 5.61 -0.83
C GLY A 107 4.17 5.12 -1.39
N HIS A 108 4.15 4.22 -2.38
CA HIS A 108 2.91 3.70 -2.95
C HIS A 108 2.33 2.53 -2.15
N ASP A 109 3.17 1.66 -1.58
CA ASP A 109 2.75 0.43 -0.89
C ASP A 109 2.68 0.60 0.63
N ALA A 110 3.53 1.43 1.25
CA ALA A 110 3.47 1.69 2.69
C ALA A 110 2.09 2.16 3.18
N PRO A 111 1.48 3.25 2.64
CA PRO A 111 0.14 3.66 3.06
C PRO A 111 -0.95 2.68 2.60
N MET A 112 -0.71 1.89 1.56
CA MET A 112 -1.66 0.87 1.07
C MET A 112 -1.74 -0.30 2.06
N ILE A 113 -0.62 -0.81 2.54
CA ILE A 113 -0.55 -1.89 3.54
C ILE A 113 -1.13 -1.40 4.88
N ALA A 114 -0.80 -0.19 5.31
CA ALA A 114 -1.38 0.40 6.52
C ALA A 114 -2.90 0.54 6.43
N TYR A 115 -3.41 0.96 5.26
CA TYR A 115 -4.85 1.06 5.01
C TYR A 115 -5.52 -0.32 4.95
N ASP A 116 -4.88 -1.32 4.34
CA ASP A 116 -5.35 -2.70 4.32
C ASP A 116 -5.47 -3.30 5.73
N ALA A 117 -4.50 -2.99 6.59
CA ALA A 117 -4.52 -3.37 7.99
C ALA A 117 -5.68 -2.71 8.75
N LEU A 118 -5.91 -1.41 8.56
CA LEU A 118 -7.05 -0.69 9.16
C LEU A 118 -8.40 -1.29 8.76
N LEU A 119 -8.58 -1.58 7.46
CA LEU A 119 -9.82 -2.19 6.95
C LEU A 119 -10.07 -3.59 7.52
N GLY A 120 -9.01 -4.34 7.82
CA GLY A 120 -9.10 -5.72 8.27
C GLY A 120 -9.07 -5.93 9.79
N ALA A 121 -8.63 -4.93 10.56
CA ALA A 121 -8.44 -5.04 12.00
C ALA A 121 -9.70 -4.73 12.83
N GLY A 122 -10.66 -3.99 12.26
CA GLY A 122 -11.80 -3.48 13.01
C GLY A 122 -11.33 -2.60 14.18
N ASP A 123 -11.80 -2.91 15.39
CA ASP A 123 -11.42 -2.22 16.63
C ASP A 123 -10.30 -2.92 17.43
N SER A 124 -9.69 -3.98 16.89
CA SER A 124 -8.60 -4.71 17.55
C SER A 124 -7.24 -4.08 17.27
N TRP A 125 -6.61 -3.59 18.33
CA TRP A 125 -5.23 -3.09 18.30
C TRP A 125 -4.22 -4.20 17.97
N GLU A 126 -4.43 -5.40 18.51
CA GLU A 126 -3.59 -6.56 18.27
C GLU A 126 -3.63 -6.99 16.80
N GLU A 127 -4.83 -7.03 16.20
CA GLU A 127 -4.99 -7.37 14.79
C GLU A 127 -4.39 -6.29 13.88
N LEU A 128 -4.52 -5.01 14.25
CA LEU A 128 -3.87 -3.91 13.54
C LEU A 128 -2.35 -4.06 13.56
N CYS A 129 -1.75 -4.33 14.73
CA CYS A 129 -0.31 -4.57 14.86
C CYS A 129 0.13 -5.79 14.04
N SER A 130 -0.62 -6.90 14.15
CA SER A 130 -0.38 -8.16 13.44
C SER A 130 -0.35 -7.97 11.92
N ARG A 131 -1.21 -7.11 11.38
CA ARG A 131 -1.29 -6.84 9.93
C ARG A 131 -0.25 -5.82 9.45
N SER A 132 -0.03 -4.76 10.21
CA SER A 132 0.74 -3.59 9.74
C SER A 132 2.19 -3.52 10.21
N MET A 133 2.53 -4.12 11.34
CA MET A 133 3.85 -3.98 11.97
C MET A 133 4.68 -5.26 11.90
N PHE A 134 4.02 -6.42 11.79
CA PHE A 134 4.65 -7.74 11.81
C PHE A 134 4.40 -8.47 10.48
N HIS A 135 5.10 -8.09 9.43
CA HIS A 135 5.08 -8.78 8.14
C HIS A 135 6.50 -8.93 7.59
N GLY A 136 6.76 -10.01 6.87
CA GLY A 136 8.08 -10.34 6.35
C GLY A 136 8.43 -9.49 5.14
N ASP A 137 9.68 -9.02 5.07
CA ASP A 137 10.29 -8.65 3.81
C ASP A 137 10.95 -9.89 3.21
N ASN A 138 10.44 -10.36 2.06
CA ASN A 138 11.10 -11.46 1.34
C ASN A 138 12.48 -11.06 0.78
N SER A 139 12.97 -9.86 1.12
CA SER A 139 14.29 -9.35 0.76
C SER A 139 15.43 -10.05 1.53
N VAL A 140 15.12 -10.77 2.62
CA VAL A 140 16.08 -11.58 3.37
C VAL A 140 15.51 -12.98 3.66
N LEU A 141 15.82 -13.94 2.77
CA LEU A 141 16.22 -15.34 3.03
C LEU A 141 15.65 -16.33 1.96
N PRO A 142 16.48 -17.23 1.38
CA PRO A 142 15.95 -18.52 0.95
C PRO A 142 15.59 -19.31 2.21
N SER A 143 14.32 -19.70 2.31
CA SER A 143 13.80 -20.59 3.33
C SER A 143 14.47 -21.97 3.25
N ASN A 144 15.65 -22.14 3.85
CA ASN A 144 16.26 -23.43 4.24
C ASN A 144 17.63 -23.21 4.92
N SER A 145 17.64 -22.75 6.17
CA SER A 145 18.80 -22.93 7.07
C SER A 145 18.43 -22.61 8.53
N ILE A 146 17.46 -23.35 9.07
CA ILE A 146 17.43 -23.61 10.51
C ILE A 146 17.35 -25.12 10.67
N VAL A 147 18.50 -25.78 10.56
CA VAL A 147 18.68 -27.11 11.12
C VAL A 147 18.83 -26.92 12.63
N HIS A 148 17.90 -27.50 13.37
CA HIS A 148 18.05 -27.73 14.80
C HIS A 148 19.27 -28.63 15.03
N GLU A 149 20.38 -28.07 15.47
CA GLU A 149 21.38 -28.82 16.24
C GLU A 149 21.05 -28.60 17.72
N THR A 150 20.35 -29.57 18.32
CA THR A 150 20.37 -29.78 19.76
C THR A 150 21.46 -30.79 20.07
N SER A 151 22.45 -30.37 20.86
CA SER A 151 23.31 -31.27 21.65
C SER A 151 22.58 -31.81 22.87
#